data_AF-A0A852U4I0-F1
#
_entry.id   AF-A0A852U4I0-F1
#
_cell.length_a   1.000
_cell.length_b   1.000
_cell.length_c   1.000
_cell.angle_alpha   90.00
_cell.angle_beta   90.00
_cell.angle_gamma   90.00
#
_symmetry.space_group_name_H-M   'P 1'
#
loop_
_entity.id
_entity.type
_entity.pdbx_description
1 polymer ?
#
loop_
_entity_poly.entity_id
_entity_poly.type
_entity_poly.pdbx_seq_one_letter_code
_entity_poly.pdbx_strand_id
1 'polypeptide(L)'
;MTQSATPSEKPRAGALRDLLEARLADSGLAPGARKLLLDAFEEEAGPSIAPKTAYLKSVAVRGFRGIGEHCRLDIAPKPGLTLVTGPNGSGKSSFAEGIEIALTGDNARWKSRSDIWRRSWRNLHHNGDPQVEVELFLPGDAEAATVHRAWQGEDVADSRAELRSSSGTTTLSSLGWEQGLSLYRPFLSYSELGQIISGRPSDMYDAVATILGLEALSTADKRLRERAKRLDTAVKQVNAEKPGLIEELSALDDPRAREAVDALTGHKPDPGTSHRTARPRRRAAGDAASAQRAERPRPGGRGGRGGTPAGRRPRGGRRPRLLW
;
A
#
# COMPACT_ATOMS: atom_id res chain seq x y z
N MET A 1 -42.54 20.84 -22.11
CA MET A 1 -42.11 20.18 -20.85
C MET A 1 -41.12 19.10 -21.24
N THR A 2 -39.84 19.42 -21.21
CA THR A 2 -38.77 18.54 -21.68
C THR A 2 -37.97 18.16 -20.45
N GLN A 3 -38.08 16.89 -20.02
CA GLN A 3 -37.30 16.37 -18.90
C GLN A 3 -35.84 16.26 -19.33
N SER A 4 -35.00 17.10 -18.73
CA SER A 4 -33.55 17.01 -18.82
C SER A 4 -33.09 15.75 -18.09
N ALA A 5 -32.56 14.78 -18.82
CA ALA A 5 -31.86 13.65 -18.24
C ALA A 5 -30.60 14.15 -17.52
N THR A 6 -30.56 13.93 -16.21
CA THR A 6 -29.39 14.17 -15.36
C THR A 6 -28.22 13.31 -15.85
N PRO A 7 -27.00 13.86 -15.96
CA PRO A 7 -25.84 13.08 -16.35
C PRO A 7 -25.52 12.07 -15.23
N SER A 8 -25.55 10.79 -15.57
CA SER A 8 -25.13 9.68 -14.72
C SER A 8 -23.71 9.94 -14.20
N GLU A 9 -23.59 10.11 -12.90
CA GLU A 9 -22.33 10.34 -12.20
C GLU A 9 -21.40 9.13 -12.41
N LYS A 10 -20.21 9.37 -12.99
CA LYS A 10 -19.22 8.29 -13.20
C LYS A 10 -18.69 7.83 -11.83
N PRO A 11 -18.47 6.52 -11.65
CA PRO A 11 -17.99 5.97 -10.38
C PRO A 11 -16.62 6.53 -10.02
N ARG A 12 -16.55 7.34 -8.95
CA ARG A 12 -15.30 7.70 -8.24
C ARG A 12 -14.83 6.50 -7.43
N ALA A 13 -13.59 6.50 -6.94
CA ALA A 13 -12.94 5.41 -6.21
C ALA A 13 -13.69 4.85 -4.95
N GLY A 14 -14.85 5.39 -4.55
CA GLY A 14 -15.81 4.72 -3.65
C GLY A 14 -16.63 3.60 -4.31
N ALA A 15 -16.73 3.58 -5.64
CA ALA A 15 -17.69 2.76 -6.35
C ALA A 15 -17.43 1.24 -6.30
N LEU A 16 -16.18 0.77 -6.30
CA LEU A 16 -15.96 -0.68 -6.26
C LEU A 16 -16.31 -1.25 -4.88
N ARG A 17 -15.95 -0.54 -3.81
CA ARG A 17 -16.28 -0.91 -2.45
C ARG A 17 -17.78 -0.90 -2.23
N ASP A 18 -18.46 0.17 -2.63
CA ASP A 18 -19.90 0.29 -2.49
C ASP A 18 -20.63 -0.81 -3.28
N LEU A 19 -20.13 -1.12 -4.50
CA LEU A 19 -20.64 -2.24 -5.30
C LEU A 19 -20.37 -3.60 -4.63
N LEU A 20 -19.19 -3.80 -4.02
CA LEU A 20 -18.84 -5.01 -3.27
C LEU A 20 -19.72 -5.16 -2.04
N GLU A 21 -19.87 -4.11 -1.23
CA GLU A 21 -20.70 -4.11 -0.04
C GLU A 21 -22.16 -4.42 -0.38
N ALA A 22 -22.71 -3.78 -1.41
CA ALA A 22 -24.06 -4.07 -1.90
C ALA A 22 -24.20 -5.53 -2.35
N ARG A 23 -23.26 -6.05 -3.14
CA ARG A 23 -23.29 -7.45 -3.61
C ARG A 23 -23.11 -8.45 -2.46
N LEU A 24 -22.27 -8.14 -1.48
CA LEU A 24 -22.04 -9.00 -0.32
C LEU A 24 -23.25 -9.02 0.62
N ALA A 25 -23.97 -7.89 0.74
CA ALA A 25 -25.22 -7.83 1.48
C ALA A 25 -26.22 -8.89 0.96
N ASP A 26 -26.29 -9.05 -0.36
CA ASP A 26 -27.22 -9.94 -1.07
C ASP A 26 -26.70 -11.38 -1.28
N SER A 27 -25.43 -11.66 -0.95
CA SER A 27 -24.74 -12.91 -1.31
C SER A 27 -25.14 -14.17 -0.53
N GLY A 28 -25.98 -14.04 0.51
CA GLY A 28 -26.31 -15.14 1.43
C GLY A 28 -25.13 -15.66 2.28
N LEU A 29 -23.93 -15.08 2.15
CA LEU A 29 -22.74 -15.49 2.88
C LEU A 29 -22.86 -15.18 4.38
N ALA A 30 -22.19 -15.99 5.21
CA ALA A 30 -22.09 -15.73 6.64
C ALA A 30 -21.35 -14.40 6.93
N PRO A 31 -21.67 -13.67 8.01
CA PRO A 31 -21.04 -12.38 8.32
C PRO A 31 -19.52 -12.42 8.37
N GLY A 32 -18.94 -13.51 8.90
CA GLY A 32 -17.49 -13.70 8.93
C GLY A 32 -16.87 -13.84 7.53
N ALA A 33 -17.56 -14.48 6.59
CA ALA A 33 -17.09 -14.61 5.21
C ALA A 33 -17.18 -13.27 4.45
N ARG A 34 -18.25 -12.49 4.68
CA ARG A 34 -18.38 -11.14 4.12
C ARG A 34 -17.25 -10.23 4.59
N LYS A 35 -16.93 -10.27 5.89
CA LYS A 35 -15.81 -9.51 6.45
C LYS A 35 -14.47 -9.92 5.83
N LEU A 36 -14.18 -11.21 5.73
CA LEU A 36 -12.96 -11.69 5.09
C LEU A 36 -12.81 -11.22 3.64
N LEU A 37 -13.92 -11.13 2.90
CA LEU A 37 -13.92 -10.60 1.54
C LEU A 37 -13.61 -9.10 1.54
N LEU A 38 -14.24 -8.31 2.40
CA LEU A 38 -13.96 -6.87 2.52
C LEU A 38 -12.51 -6.59 2.94
N ASP A 39 -12.01 -7.30 3.95
CA ASP A 39 -10.63 -7.17 4.44
C ASP A 39 -9.61 -7.46 3.32
N ALA A 40 -9.91 -8.41 2.42
CA ALA A 40 -9.04 -8.73 1.29
C ALA A 40 -8.88 -7.57 0.28
N PHE A 41 -9.87 -6.67 0.20
CA PHE A 41 -9.83 -5.46 -0.62
C PHE A 41 -9.28 -4.22 0.11
N GLU A 42 -9.32 -4.17 1.45
CA GLU A 42 -8.94 -2.97 2.21
C GLU A 42 -7.43 -2.78 2.44
N GLU A 43 -6.62 -3.85 2.46
CA GLU A 43 -5.18 -3.76 2.79
C GLU A 43 -4.33 -2.90 1.81
N GLU A 44 -4.90 -2.37 0.72
CA GLU A 44 -4.22 -1.49 -0.24
C GLU A 44 -4.57 0.00 -0.11
N ALA A 45 -5.56 0.38 0.70
CA ALA A 45 -5.99 1.77 0.82
C ALA A 45 -5.13 2.54 1.82
N GLY A 46 -3.94 2.97 1.40
CA GLY A 46 -3.24 4.07 2.05
C GLY A 46 -4.08 5.37 2.02
N PRO A 47 -3.71 6.41 2.80
CA PRO A 47 -4.43 7.69 2.78
C PRO A 47 -4.50 8.23 1.35
N SER A 48 -5.71 8.22 0.77
CA SER A 48 -5.97 8.70 -0.58
C SER A 48 -6.05 10.23 -0.56
N ILE A 49 -5.03 10.89 -1.11
CA ILE A 49 -5.13 12.32 -1.45
C ILE A 49 -6.08 12.40 -2.64
N ALA A 50 -7.15 13.18 -2.52
CA ALA A 50 -8.08 13.38 -3.62
C ALA A 50 -7.32 13.95 -4.83
N PRO A 51 -7.35 13.29 -6.01
CA PRO A 51 -6.55 13.70 -7.14
C PRO A 51 -6.98 15.09 -7.62
N LYS A 52 -6.03 16.01 -7.75
CA LYS A 52 -6.31 17.33 -8.32
C LYS A 52 -6.62 17.19 -9.81
N THR A 53 -7.62 17.91 -10.31
CA THR A 53 -7.82 18.04 -11.76
C THR A 53 -6.71 18.91 -12.33
N ALA A 54 -6.17 18.57 -13.49
CA ALA A 54 -5.18 19.40 -14.19
C ALA A 54 -5.43 19.42 -15.70
N TYR A 55 -4.98 20.50 -16.33
CA TYR A 55 -4.92 20.63 -17.78
C TYR A 55 -3.47 20.77 -18.21
N LEU A 56 -3.08 20.04 -19.25
CA LEU A 56 -1.77 20.17 -19.86
C LEU A 56 -1.64 21.53 -20.53
N LYS A 57 -0.62 22.30 -20.15
CA LYS A 57 -0.34 23.64 -20.68
C LYS A 57 0.83 23.62 -21.66
N SER A 58 1.87 22.86 -21.37
CA SER A 58 2.98 22.67 -22.32
C SER A 58 3.82 21.45 -21.97
N VAL A 59 4.59 21.00 -22.95
CA VAL A 59 5.71 20.08 -22.74
C VAL A 59 6.96 20.65 -23.38
N ALA A 60 8.07 20.65 -22.64
CA ALA A 60 9.40 21.00 -23.11
C ALA A 60 10.31 19.78 -22.97
N VAL A 61 11.10 19.50 -24.01
CA VAL A 61 11.95 18.31 -24.09
C VAL A 61 13.33 18.72 -24.56
N ARG A 62 14.37 18.21 -23.90
CA ARG A 62 15.77 18.36 -24.29
C ARG A 62 16.50 17.02 -24.06
N GLY A 63 17.35 16.62 -24.99
CA GLY A 63 18.21 15.44 -24.86
C GLY A 63 17.47 14.10 -24.80
N PHE A 64 16.20 14.05 -25.18
CA PHE A 64 15.33 12.88 -25.05
C PHE A 64 14.84 12.42 -26.43
N ARG A 65 15.11 11.16 -26.74
CA ARG A 65 14.68 10.45 -27.96
C ARG A 65 15.15 11.19 -29.20
N GLY A 66 14.25 11.56 -30.10
CA GLY A 66 14.59 12.30 -31.32
C GLY A 66 14.88 13.79 -31.10
N ILE A 67 14.68 14.31 -29.88
CA ILE A 67 14.81 15.73 -29.57
C ILE A 67 16.14 15.98 -28.85
N GLY A 68 17.08 16.62 -29.54
CA GLY A 68 18.38 17.01 -28.97
C GLY A 68 18.28 18.36 -28.25
N GLU A 69 18.12 19.43 -29.03
CA GLU A 69 17.92 20.78 -28.48
C GLU A 69 16.57 20.95 -27.80
N HIS A 70 16.50 21.94 -26.91
CA HIS A 70 15.27 22.25 -26.20
C HIS A 70 14.15 22.65 -27.16
N CYS A 71 13.10 21.84 -27.17
CA CYS A 71 11.91 22.05 -27.97
C CYS A 71 10.68 22.08 -27.07
N ARG A 72 9.81 23.07 -27.25
CA ARG A 72 8.60 23.28 -26.46
C ARG A 72 7.37 23.21 -27.35
N LEU A 73 6.34 22.52 -26.86
CA LEU A 73 5.01 22.45 -27.46
C LEU A 73 4.01 23.01 -26.44
N ASP A 74 3.43 24.16 -26.77
CA ASP A 74 2.35 24.76 -25.97
C ASP A 74 0.99 24.20 -26.39
N ILE A 75 0.13 23.99 -25.39
CA ILE A 75 -1.19 23.39 -25.52
C ILE A 75 -2.17 24.27 -24.75
N ALA A 76 -3.34 24.55 -25.32
CA ALA A 76 -4.36 25.32 -24.62
C ALA A 76 -4.85 24.52 -23.39
N PRO A 77 -4.67 25.01 -22.14
CA PRO A 77 -5.00 24.26 -20.94
C PRO A 77 -6.51 24.32 -20.65
N LYS A 78 -7.31 23.74 -21.55
CA LYS A 78 -8.77 23.73 -21.48
C LYS A 78 -9.33 22.40 -21.99
N PRO A 79 -10.57 22.03 -21.63
CA PRO A 79 -11.24 20.89 -22.24
C PRO A 79 -11.27 21.00 -23.77
N GLY A 80 -10.94 19.92 -24.48
CA GLY A 80 -10.98 19.88 -25.94
C GLY A 80 -10.11 18.77 -26.54
N LEU A 81 -10.05 18.76 -27.88
CA LEU A 81 -9.18 17.90 -28.66
C LEU A 81 -8.06 18.75 -29.27
N THR A 82 -6.81 18.42 -28.95
CA THR A 82 -5.63 19.01 -29.60
C THR A 82 -5.00 17.98 -30.53
N LEU A 83 -4.87 18.33 -31.82
CA LEU A 83 -4.22 17.47 -32.82
C LEU A 83 -2.82 18.01 -33.12
N VAL A 84 -1.81 17.17 -32.95
CA VAL A 84 -0.41 17.48 -33.29
C VAL A 84 -0.02 16.71 -34.55
N THR A 85 0.20 17.44 -35.66
CA THR A 85 0.50 16.84 -36.97
C THR A 85 1.92 17.16 -37.42
N GLY A 86 2.50 16.28 -38.25
CA GLY A 86 3.82 16.50 -38.84
C GLY A 86 4.41 15.21 -39.42
N PRO A 87 5.46 15.29 -40.25
CA PRO A 87 6.10 14.12 -40.88
C PRO A 87 6.64 13.10 -39.87
N ASN A 88 6.87 11.86 -40.31
CA ASN A 88 7.55 10.86 -39.48
C ASN A 88 8.94 11.37 -39.07
N GLY A 89 9.34 11.10 -37.82
CA GLY A 89 10.61 11.59 -37.26
C GLY A 89 10.58 13.01 -36.69
N SER A 90 9.48 13.77 -36.84
CA SER A 90 9.39 15.16 -36.36
C SER A 90 9.25 15.34 -34.83
N GLY A 91 9.51 14.30 -34.03
CA GLY A 91 9.44 14.38 -32.56
C GLY A 91 8.05 14.30 -31.92
N LYS A 92 6.95 14.13 -32.67
CA LYS A 92 5.58 14.02 -32.11
C LYS A 92 5.47 12.96 -31.01
N SER A 93 5.94 11.75 -31.30
CA SER A 93 5.95 10.66 -30.32
C SER A 93 6.92 10.94 -29.17
N SER A 94 8.00 11.69 -29.39
CA SER A 94 8.93 12.09 -28.33
C SER A 94 8.30 13.07 -27.34
N PHE A 95 7.45 13.99 -27.80
CA PHE A 95 6.64 14.82 -26.90
C PHE A 95 5.64 14.00 -26.09
N ALA A 96 4.89 13.09 -26.73
CA ALA A 96 3.92 12.25 -26.04
C ALA A 96 4.59 11.32 -25.01
N GLU A 97 5.65 10.63 -25.40
CA GLU A 97 6.46 9.78 -24.51
C GLU A 97 7.12 10.61 -23.39
N GLY A 98 7.50 11.86 -23.68
CA GLY A 98 8.03 12.82 -22.71
C GLY A 98 7.02 13.19 -21.62
N ILE A 99 5.77 13.49 -22.00
CA ILE A 99 4.71 13.78 -21.02
C ILE A 99 4.48 12.58 -20.11
N GLU A 100 4.38 11.39 -20.71
CA GLU A 100 4.19 10.14 -19.97
C GLU A 100 5.30 9.94 -18.94
N ILE A 101 6.57 9.88 -19.39
CA ILE A 101 7.69 9.61 -18.49
C ILE A 101 7.84 10.69 -17.43
N ALA A 102 7.59 11.96 -17.75
CA ALA A 102 7.64 13.04 -16.77
C ALA A 102 6.70 12.74 -15.58
N LEU A 103 5.49 12.26 -15.87
CA LEU A 103 4.44 12.03 -14.89
C LEU A 103 4.50 10.67 -14.19
N THR A 104 4.91 9.62 -14.89
CA THR A 104 4.88 8.23 -14.36
C THR A 104 6.26 7.73 -13.93
N GLY A 105 7.33 8.32 -14.46
CA GLY A 105 8.71 7.80 -14.33
C GLY A 105 8.99 6.55 -15.16
N ASP A 106 8.04 6.10 -15.98
CA ASP A 106 8.17 4.90 -16.82
C ASP A 106 7.43 5.10 -18.15
N ASN A 107 7.83 4.37 -19.19
CA ASN A 107 7.13 4.34 -20.46
C ASN A 107 6.82 2.90 -20.87
N ALA A 108 5.60 2.60 -21.31
CA ALA A 108 5.23 1.25 -21.73
C ALA A 108 6.13 0.67 -22.84
N ARG A 109 6.75 1.53 -23.65
CA ARG A 109 7.73 1.12 -24.66
C ARG A 109 8.91 0.34 -24.07
N TRP A 110 9.31 0.60 -22.83
CA TRP A 110 10.49 -0.01 -22.19
C TRP A 110 10.17 -1.19 -21.27
N LYS A 111 8.89 -1.40 -20.93
CA LYS A 111 8.45 -2.58 -20.15
C LYS A 111 8.67 -3.91 -20.88
N SER A 112 8.76 -3.92 -22.21
CA SER A 112 8.73 -5.16 -23.01
C SER A 112 9.84 -5.30 -24.07
N ARG A 113 10.87 -4.44 -24.08
CA ARG A 113 11.96 -4.49 -25.09
C ARG A 113 13.35 -4.68 -24.49
N SER A 114 14.23 -5.28 -25.30
CA SER A 114 15.63 -5.63 -24.97
C SER A 114 16.46 -4.44 -24.52
N ASP A 115 17.55 -4.70 -23.79
CA ASP A 115 18.45 -3.70 -23.19
C ASP A 115 18.94 -2.60 -24.16
N ILE A 116 19.04 -2.91 -25.46
CA ILE A 116 19.43 -1.97 -26.51
C ILE A 116 18.37 -0.86 -26.70
N TRP A 117 17.08 -1.18 -26.57
CA TRP A 117 16.00 -0.22 -26.66
C TRP A 117 15.86 0.63 -25.39
N ARG A 118 16.17 0.05 -24.22
CA ARG A 118 16.27 0.80 -22.97
C ARG A 118 17.37 1.84 -22.99
N ARG A 119 18.44 1.63 -23.77
CA ARG A 119 19.53 2.60 -23.99
C ARG A 119 19.22 3.66 -25.06
N SER A 120 18.20 3.45 -25.90
CA SER A 120 17.82 4.35 -27.01
C SER A 120 16.85 5.47 -26.61
N TRP A 121 16.89 5.87 -25.34
CA TRP A 121 16.05 6.92 -24.76
C TRP A 121 16.77 8.27 -24.76
N ARG A 122 18.09 8.29 -24.53
CA ARG A 122 18.91 9.49 -24.58
C ARG A 122 19.20 9.86 -26.04
N ASN A 123 19.10 11.15 -26.36
CA ASN A 123 19.46 11.63 -27.69
C ASN A 123 20.99 11.59 -27.88
N LEU A 124 21.47 10.88 -28.91
CA LEU A 124 22.90 10.70 -29.17
C LEU A 124 23.64 11.98 -29.59
N HIS A 125 22.90 13.00 -30.02
CA HIS A 125 23.46 14.25 -30.52
C HIS A 125 23.35 15.39 -29.49
N HIS A 126 22.93 15.08 -28.27
CA HIS A 126 22.87 16.05 -27.18
C HIS A 126 24.00 15.79 -26.18
N ASN A 127 24.78 16.83 -25.88
CA ASN A 127 25.95 16.75 -24.98
C ASN A 127 25.65 17.17 -23.53
N GLY A 128 24.38 17.45 -23.20
CA GLY A 128 23.95 17.84 -21.86
C GLY A 128 23.03 16.82 -21.20
N ASP A 129 22.60 17.14 -19.98
CA ASP A 129 21.68 16.29 -19.23
C ASP A 129 20.28 16.32 -19.86
N PRO A 130 19.72 15.15 -20.21
CA PRO A 130 18.35 15.07 -20.69
C PRO A 130 17.37 15.59 -19.65
N GLN A 131 16.33 16.28 -20.12
CA GLN A 131 15.26 16.76 -19.26
C GLN A 131 13.94 16.87 -20.01
N VAL A 132 12.86 16.68 -19.25
CA VAL A 132 11.49 16.92 -19.70
C VAL A 132 10.78 17.79 -18.67
N GLU A 133 10.12 18.83 -19.17
CA GLU A 133 9.30 19.75 -18.39
C GLU A 133 7.86 19.67 -18.85
N VAL A 134 6.93 19.46 -17.94
CA VAL A 134 5.50 19.46 -18.21
C VAL A 134 4.85 20.54 -17.36
N GLU A 135 4.29 21.56 -18.01
CA GLU A 135 3.50 22.58 -17.33
C GLU A 135 2.04 22.14 -17.26
N LEU A 136 1.47 22.27 -16.07
CA LEU A 136 0.13 21.85 -15.72
C LEU A 136 -0.62 23.05 -15.14
N PHE A 137 -1.80 23.33 -15.67
CA PHE A 137 -2.73 24.26 -15.06
C PHE A 137 -3.65 23.50 -14.10
N LEU A 138 -3.59 23.86 -12.82
CA LEU A 138 -4.43 23.32 -11.76
C LEU A 138 -5.58 24.31 -11.52
N PRO A 139 -6.86 23.93 -11.74
CA PRO A 139 -7.98 24.82 -11.49
C PRO A 139 -8.00 25.29 -10.04
N GLY A 140 -8.03 26.61 -9.84
CA GLY A 140 -7.95 27.26 -8.53
C GLY A 140 -6.59 27.86 -8.21
N ASP A 141 -5.53 27.47 -8.92
CA ASP A 141 -4.20 28.06 -8.78
C ASP A 141 -4.00 29.19 -9.79
N ALA A 142 -3.35 30.28 -9.36
CA ALA A 142 -3.07 31.43 -10.22
C ALA A 142 -1.93 31.17 -11.22
N GLU A 143 -1.01 30.27 -10.87
CA GLU A 143 0.17 29.93 -11.67
C GLU A 143 0.16 28.44 -12.04
N ALA A 144 0.78 28.11 -13.17
CA ALA A 144 0.96 26.73 -13.58
C ALA A 144 2.01 26.05 -12.70
N ALA A 145 1.80 24.77 -12.40
CA ALA A 145 2.82 23.93 -11.79
C ALA A 145 3.65 23.26 -12.88
N THR A 146 4.96 23.10 -12.66
CA THR A 146 5.88 22.47 -13.59
C THR A 146 6.42 21.19 -13.00
N VAL A 147 6.14 20.08 -13.66
CA VAL A 147 6.84 18.81 -13.41
C VAL A 147 8.15 18.85 -14.20
N HIS A 148 9.28 18.88 -13.50
CA HIS A 148 10.62 18.78 -14.09
C HIS A 148 11.16 17.38 -13.80
N ARG A 149 11.50 16.65 -14.86
CA ARG A 149 12.21 15.38 -14.76
C ARG A 149 13.54 15.47 -15.48
N ALA A 150 14.62 15.09 -14.80
CA ALA A 150 15.96 15.10 -15.35
C ALA A 150 16.71 13.80 -15.06
N TRP A 151 17.71 13.52 -15.90
CA TRP A 151 18.54 12.34 -15.82
C TRP A 151 20.01 12.73 -15.76
N GLN A 152 20.73 12.12 -14.83
CA GLN A 152 22.19 12.22 -14.73
C GLN A 152 22.88 10.89 -15.05
N GLY A 153 22.13 9.77 -14.97
CA GLY A 153 22.61 8.43 -15.29
C GLY A 153 22.35 8.00 -16.74
N GLU A 154 22.86 6.83 -17.09
CA GLU A 154 22.68 6.18 -18.39
C GLU A 154 21.38 5.36 -18.47
N ASP A 155 20.84 4.92 -17.32
CA ASP A 155 19.56 4.24 -17.26
C ASP A 155 18.41 5.25 -17.27
N VAL A 156 17.38 4.93 -18.04
CA VAL A 156 16.14 5.72 -18.08
C VAL A 156 15.39 5.71 -16.74
N ALA A 157 15.60 4.65 -15.94
CA ALA A 157 15.06 4.55 -14.59
C ALA A 157 15.75 5.51 -13.60
N ASP A 158 17.01 5.90 -13.86
CA ASP A 158 17.81 6.78 -13.00
C ASP A 158 17.46 8.26 -13.21
N SER A 159 16.18 8.58 -12.96
CA SER A 159 15.61 9.90 -13.13
C SER A 159 15.16 10.51 -11.82
N ARG A 160 15.24 11.83 -11.72
CA ARG A 160 14.69 12.60 -10.60
C ARG A 160 13.55 13.46 -11.10
N ALA A 161 12.45 13.50 -10.34
CA ALA A 161 11.29 14.29 -10.67
C ALA A 161 10.91 15.21 -9.53
N GLU A 162 10.68 16.47 -9.88
CA GLU A 162 10.33 17.55 -8.97
C GLU A 162 9.07 18.25 -9.50
N LEU A 163 8.21 18.66 -8.59
CA LEU A 163 7.09 19.53 -8.87
C LEU A 163 7.42 20.93 -8.38
N ARG A 164 7.51 21.89 -9.30
CA ARG A 164 7.72 23.31 -9.01
C ARG A 164 6.40 24.05 -9.10
N SER A 165 6.06 24.79 -8.06
CA SER A 165 4.84 25.60 -7.98
C SER A 165 5.14 26.93 -7.29
N SER A 166 4.17 27.85 -7.28
CA SER A 166 4.26 29.10 -6.51
C SER A 166 4.48 28.88 -5.01
N SER A 167 4.05 27.72 -4.48
CA SER A 167 4.25 27.33 -3.08
C SER A 167 5.64 26.74 -2.77
N GLY A 168 6.47 26.54 -3.79
CA GLY A 168 7.80 25.94 -3.68
C GLY A 168 7.94 24.65 -4.50
N THR A 169 9.09 23.99 -4.30
CA THR A 169 9.43 22.71 -4.94
C THR A 169 9.11 21.54 -4.01
N THR A 170 8.41 20.54 -4.53
CA THR A 170 8.00 19.33 -3.82
C THR A 170 8.11 18.10 -4.73
N THR A 171 7.67 16.94 -4.26
CA THR A 171 7.59 15.70 -5.04
C THR A 171 6.27 15.61 -5.80
N LEU A 172 6.25 14.83 -6.90
CA LEU A 172 5.02 14.57 -7.67
C LEU A 172 3.92 13.93 -6.83
N SER A 173 4.30 13.19 -5.77
CA SER A 173 3.36 12.54 -4.86
C SER A 173 2.42 13.49 -4.13
N SER A 174 2.78 14.77 -4.02
CA SER A 174 1.91 15.80 -3.48
C SER A 174 0.63 16.04 -4.32
N LEU A 175 0.61 15.61 -5.58
CA LEU A 175 -0.57 15.70 -6.46
C LEU A 175 -1.61 14.59 -6.19
N GLY A 176 -1.23 13.51 -5.50
CA GLY A 176 -2.11 12.38 -5.22
C GLY A 176 -2.51 11.60 -6.47
N TRP A 177 -1.63 11.58 -7.49
CA TRP A 177 -1.95 11.02 -8.80
C TRP A 177 -1.48 9.59 -9.00
N GLU A 178 -0.67 9.01 -8.10
CA GLU A 178 -0.04 7.71 -8.31
C GLU A 178 -1.05 6.61 -8.61
N GLN A 179 -2.09 6.50 -7.78
CA GLN A 179 -3.14 5.51 -7.99
C GLN A 179 -3.97 5.83 -9.24
N GLY A 180 -4.24 7.12 -9.50
CA GLY A 180 -4.98 7.56 -10.68
C GLY A 180 -4.24 7.32 -12.00
N LEU A 181 -2.93 7.55 -12.05
CA LEU A 181 -2.07 7.32 -13.21
C LEU A 181 -1.85 5.83 -13.47
N SER A 182 -1.94 4.99 -12.43
CA SER A 182 -1.90 3.53 -12.57
C SER A 182 -3.23 2.97 -13.08
N LEU A 183 -4.34 3.33 -12.44
CA LEU A 183 -5.67 2.76 -12.75
C LEU A 183 -6.30 3.38 -14.00
N TYR A 184 -6.15 4.69 -14.18
CA TYR A 184 -6.76 5.48 -15.25
C TYR A 184 -5.69 6.11 -16.14
N ARG A 185 -4.71 5.29 -16.54
CA ARG A 185 -3.53 5.75 -17.29
C ARG A 185 -3.95 6.58 -18.51
N PRO A 186 -3.69 7.90 -18.52
CA PRO A 186 -4.17 8.79 -19.58
C PRO A 186 -3.26 8.78 -20.82
N PHE A 187 -2.45 7.73 -20.97
CA PHE A 187 -1.47 7.57 -22.03
C PHE A 187 -1.80 6.33 -22.83
N LEU A 188 -1.85 6.49 -24.15
CA LEU A 188 -2.08 5.40 -25.08
C LEU A 188 -1.05 5.53 -26.19
N SER A 189 0.10 4.87 -26.02
CA SER A 189 1.18 4.94 -27.01
C SER A 189 0.87 4.08 -28.23
N TYR A 190 1.40 4.46 -29.40
CA TYR A 190 1.27 3.66 -30.62
C TYR A 190 1.86 2.24 -30.44
N SER A 191 2.93 2.11 -29.66
CA SER A 191 3.53 0.80 -29.33
C SER A 191 2.61 -0.08 -28.50
N GLU A 192 1.89 0.49 -27.53
CA GLU A 192 0.92 -0.26 -26.74
C GLU A 192 -0.28 -0.68 -27.59
N LEU A 193 -0.82 0.23 -28.41
CA LEU A 193 -1.89 -0.11 -29.34
C LEU A 193 -1.49 -1.23 -30.30
N GLY A 194 -0.26 -1.17 -30.82
CA GLY A 194 0.32 -2.26 -31.60
C GLY A 194 0.34 -3.58 -30.82
N GLN A 195 0.82 -3.58 -29.57
CA GLN A 195 0.86 -4.78 -28.73
C GLN A 195 -0.52 -5.32 -28.37
N ILE A 196 -1.51 -4.46 -28.12
CA ILE A 196 -2.88 -4.88 -27.83
C ILE A 196 -3.51 -5.54 -29.06
N ILE A 197 -3.25 -5.01 -30.26
CA ILE A 197 -3.86 -5.50 -31.50
C ILE A 197 -3.14 -6.72 -32.06
N SER A 198 -1.81 -6.75 -32.01
CA SER A 198 -0.98 -7.81 -32.61
C SER A 198 -0.39 -8.79 -31.60
N GLY A 199 -0.62 -8.59 -30.30
CA GLY A 199 -0.14 -9.46 -29.23
C GLY A 199 -0.94 -10.75 -29.10
N ARG A 200 -0.63 -11.53 -28.06
CA ARG A 200 -1.43 -12.74 -27.78
C ARG A 200 -2.79 -12.31 -27.23
N PRO A 201 -3.86 -13.10 -27.43
CA PRO A 201 -5.17 -12.80 -26.86
C PRO A 201 -5.14 -12.50 -25.36
N SER A 202 -4.28 -13.19 -24.59
CA SER A 202 -4.06 -12.94 -23.15
C SER A 202 -3.59 -11.53 -22.85
N ASP A 203 -2.69 -10.99 -23.68
CA ASP A 203 -2.09 -9.67 -23.46
C ASP A 203 -3.14 -8.56 -23.66
N MET A 204 -4.09 -8.78 -24.59
CA MET A 204 -5.26 -7.90 -24.76
C MET A 204 -6.20 -7.98 -23.56
N TYR A 205 -6.49 -9.19 -23.04
CA TYR A 205 -7.33 -9.35 -21.85
C TYR A 205 -6.70 -8.67 -20.63
N ASP A 206 -5.40 -8.81 -20.42
CA ASP A 206 -4.68 -8.18 -19.32
C ASP A 206 -4.73 -6.64 -19.43
N ALA A 207 -4.51 -6.09 -20.64
CA ALA A 207 -4.61 -4.65 -20.85
C ALA A 207 -6.02 -4.10 -20.57
N VAL A 208 -7.07 -4.81 -21.01
CA VAL A 208 -8.46 -4.44 -20.73
C VAL A 208 -8.76 -4.56 -19.23
N ALA A 209 -8.25 -5.61 -18.57
CA ALA A 209 -8.41 -5.80 -17.14
C ALA A 209 -7.77 -4.66 -16.32
N THR A 210 -6.58 -4.19 -16.72
CA THR A 210 -5.92 -3.02 -16.12
C THR A 210 -6.76 -1.75 -16.30
N ILE A 211 -7.24 -1.47 -17.52
CA ILE A 211 -8.08 -0.29 -17.81
C ILE A 211 -9.38 -0.29 -16.98
N LEU A 212 -9.96 -1.47 -16.79
CA LEU A 212 -11.17 -1.66 -16.00
C LEU A 212 -10.90 -1.72 -14.48
N GLY A 213 -9.63 -1.65 -14.05
CA GLY A 213 -9.24 -1.74 -12.64
C GLY A 213 -9.51 -3.11 -12.01
N LEU A 214 -9.59 -4.18 -12.80
CA LEU A 214 -9.88 -5.54 -12.34
C LEU A 214 -8.68 -6.19 -11.59
N GLU A 215 -7.53 -5.52 -11.57
CA GLU A 215 -6.35 -5.94 -10.83
C GLU A 215 -6.65 -6.13 -9.34
N ALA A 216 -7.47 -5.24 -8.76
CA ALA A 216 -7.91 -5.33 -7.37
C ALA A 216 -8.62 -6.67 -7.07
N LEU A 217 -9.42 -7.18 -8.02
CA LEU A 217 -10.08 -8.48 -7.88
C LEU A 217 -9.05 -9.62 -7.90
N SER A 218 -8.09 -9.56 -8.83
CA SER A 218 -7.06 -10.60 -8.95
C SER A 218 -6.12 -10.63 -7.73
N THR A 219 -5.82 -9.47 -7.15
CA THR A 219 -5.01 -9.33 -5.94
C THR A 219 -5.77 -9.87 -4.73
N ALA A 220 -7.05 -9.52 -4.58
CA ALA A 220 -7.89 -10.06 -3.52
C ALA A 220 -8.02 -11.60 -3.61
N ASP A 221 -8.22 -12.16 -4.81
CA ASP A 221 -8.27 -13.62 -5.03
C ASP A 221 -6.95 -14.30 -4.62
N LYS A 222 -5.80 -13.74 -5.03
CA LYS A 222 -4.48 -14.25 -4.62
C LYS A 222 -4.32 -14.25 -3.10
N ARG A 223 -4.65 -13.14 -2.42
CA ARG A 223 -4.58 -13.02 -0.96
C ARG A 223 -5.45 -14.07 -0.25
N LEU A 224 -6.67 -14.27 -0.74
CA LEU A 224 -7.59 -15.28 -0.19
C LEU A 224 -7.06 -16.70 -0.39
N ARG A 225 -6.49 -17.02 -1.57
CA ARG A 225 -5.86 -18.33 -1.83
C ARG A 225 -4.67 -18.57 -0.91
N GLU A 226 -3.81 -17.58 -0.72
CA GLU A 226 -2.68 -17.68 0.20
C GLU A 226 -3.13 -17.86 1.65
N ARG A 227 -4.18 -17.14 2.07
CA ARG A 227 -4.78 -17.32 3.40
C ARG A 227 -5.37 -18.72 3.56
N ALA A 228 -6.11 -19.22 2.56
CA ALA A 228 -6.66 -20.56 2.56
C ALA A 228 -5.57 -21.63 2.65
N LYS A 229 -4.49 -21.48 1.86
CA LYS A 229 -3.33 -22.38 1.90
C LYS A 229 -2.66 -22.42 3.28
N ARG A 230 -2.50 -21.26 3.94
CA ARG A 230 -1.95 -21.19 5.31
C ARG A 230 -2.84 -21.93 6.31
N LEU A 231 -4.15 -21.76 6.22
CA LEU A 231 -5.11 -22.43 7.11
C LEU A 231 -5.14 -23.94 6.87
N ASP A 232 -5.14 -24.39 5.62
CA ASP A 232 -5.09 -25.81 5.25
C ASP A 232 -3.80 -26.47 5.75
N THR A 233 -2.67 -25.80 5.62
CA THR A 233 -1.38 -26.28 6.15
C THR A 233 -1.43 -26.44 7.66
N ALA A 234 -1.98 -25.45 8.39
CA ALA A 234 -2.11 -25.52 9.84
C ALA A 234 -3.06 -26.65 10.29
N VAL A 235 -4.18 -26.84 9.59
CA VAL A 235 -5.11 -27.96 9.87
C VAL A 235 -4.44 -29.30 9.65
N LYS A 236 -3.67 -29.46 8.56
CA LYS A 236 -2.90 -30.69 8.29
C LYS A 236 -1.87 -30.96 9.38
N GLN A 237 -1.15 -29.93 9.82
CA GLN A 237 -0.17 -30.06 10.90
C GLN A 237 -0.84 -30.48 12.21
N VAL A 238 -1.93 -29.82 12.62
CA VAL A 238 -2.69 -30.18 13.82
C VAL A 238 -3.20 -31.62 13.73
N ASN A 239 -3.73 -32.03 12.57
CA ASN A 239 -4.23 -33.40 12.39
C ASN A 239 -3.10 -34.45 12.39
N ALA A 240 -1.87 -34.08 12.04
CA ALA A 240 -0.72 -34.97 12.10
C ALA A 240 -0.15 -35.11 13.53
N GLU A 241 -0.16 -34.03 14.31
CA GLU A 241 0.35 -34.01 15.70
C GLU A 241 -0.67 -34.55 16.71
N LYS A 242 -1.97 -34.40 16.41
CA LYS A 242 -3.08 -34.79 17.30
C LYS A 242 -3.02 -36.25 17.77
N PRO A 243 -2.76 -37.27 16.92
CA PRO A 243 -2.69 -38.67 17.37
C PRO A 243 -1.59 -38.90 18.40
N GLY A 244 -0.38 -38.37 18.17
CA GLY A 244 0.75 -38.52 19.10
C GLY A 244 0.47 -37.83 20.43
N LEU A 245 -0.15 -36.63 20.40
CA LEU A 245 -0.55 -35.93 21.62
C LEU A 245 -1.61 -36.71 22.43
N ILE A 246 -2.57 -37.36 21.75
CA ILE A 246 -3.57 -38.22 22.43
C ILE A 246 -2.90 -39.42 23.08
N GLU A 247 -1.92 -40.05 22.42
CA GLU A 247 -1.17 -41.18 22.96
C GLU A 247 -0.39 -40.78 24.23
N GLU A 248 0.36 -39.68 24.18
CA GLU A 248 1.11 -39.17 25.32
C GLU A 248 0.20 -38.79 26.51
N LEU A 249 -0.92 -38.11 26.24
CA LEU A 249 -1.87 -37.73 27.29
C LEU A 249 -2.60 -38.94 27.90
N SER A 250 -2.84 -40.00 27.11
CA SER A 250 -3.50 -41.22 27.60
C SER A 250 -2.61 -42.06 28.51
N ALA A 251 -1.28 -41.89 28.40
CA ALA A 251 -0.31 -42.57 29.27
C ALA A 251 -0.16 -41.92 30.66
N LEU A 252 -0.75 -40.75 30.90
CA LEU A 252 -0.66 -40.01 32.15
C LEU A 252 -1.85 -40.30 33.08
N ASP A 253 -1.57 -40.66 34.32
CA ASP A 253 -2.58 -40.81 35.38
C ASP A 253 -2.95 -39.47 36.05
N ASP A 254 -3.26 -38.46 35.23
CA ASP A 254 -3.74 -37.14 35.68
C ASP A 254 -5.20 -36.92 35.21
N PRO A 255 -6.14 -36.56 36.11
CA PRO A 255 -7.51 -36.20 35.73
C PRO A 255 -7.60 -35.13 34.64
N ARG A 256 -6.66 -34.18 34.57
CA ARG A 256 -6.61 -33.13 33.54
C ARG A 256 -6.21 -33.66 32.17
N ALA A 257 -5.39 -34.71 32.13
CA ALA A 257 -5.00 -35.36 30.88
C ALA A 257 -6.20 -36.08 30.25
N ARG A 258 -7.03 -36.73 31.09
CA ARG A 258 -8.29 -37.36 30.65
C ARG A 258 -9.28 -36.33 30.10
N GLU A 259 -9.49 -35.21 30.81
CA GLU A 259 -10.32 -34.09 30.31
C GLU A 259 -9.80 -33.50 28.99
N ALA A 260 -8.48 -33.46 28.78
CA ALA A 260 -7.88 -32.98 27.54
C ALA A 260 -8.07 -33.95 26.36
N VAL A 261 -7.97 -35.26 26.60
CA VAL A 261 -8.23 -36.30 25.58
C VAL A 261 -9.69 -36.27 25.14
N ASP A 262 -10.64 -36.13 26.07
CA ASP A 262 -12.07 -36.03 25.75
C ASP A 262 -12.37 -34.79 24.89
N ALA A 263 -11.75 -33.65 25.22
CA ALA A 263 -11.89 -32.41 24.45
C ALA A 263 -11.26 -32.49 23.03
N LEU A 264 -10.19 -33.27 22.87
CA LEU A 264 -9.52 -33.47 21.58
C LEU A 264 -10.22 -34.52 20.69
N THR A 265 -10.85 -35.53 21.29
CA THR A 265 -11.53 -36.63 20.56
C THR A 265 -12.99 -36.33 20.21
N GLY A 266 -13.61 -35.32 20.85
CA GLY A 266 -14.99 -34.92 20.57
C GLY A 266 -15.27 -34.51 19.12
N HIS A 267 -16.52 -34.70 18.68
CA HIS A 267 -17.01 -34.43 17.30
C HIS A 267 -16.86 -32.96 16.86
N LYS A 268 -16.61 -32.05 17.80
CA LYS A 268 -16.20 -30.67 17.54
C LYS A 268 -15.07 -30.35 18.54
N PRO A 269 -13.79 -30.49 18.14
CA PRO A 269 -12.68 -30.22 19.03
C PRO A 269 -12.78 -28.78 19.56
N ASP A 270 -12.83 -28.61 20.87
CA ASP A 270 -12.83 -27.29 21.51
C ASP A 270 -11.42 -26.98 22.05
N PRO A 271 -10.55 -26.34 21.25
CA PRO A 271 -9.21 -26.00 21.68
C PRO A 271 -9.19 -25.03 22.89
N GLY A 272 -10.29 -24.31 23.13
CA GLY A 272 -10.44 -23.41 24.28
C GLY A 272 -10.62 -24.17 25.61
N THR A 273 -11.18 -25.37 25.58
CA THR A 273 -11.33 -26.23 26.76
C THR A 273 -10.01 -26.93 27.10
N SER A 274 -9.26 -27.43 26.12
CA SER A 274 -7.92 -28.02 26.31
C SER A 274 -6.89 -27.02 26.86
N HIS A 275 -6.91 -25.76 26.41
CA HIS A 275 -6.03 -24.71 26.95
C HIS A 275 -6.31 -24.33 28.41
N ARG A 276 -7.55 -24.52 28.86
CA ARG A 276 -8.03 -24.11 30.19
C ARG A 276 -7.76 -25.19 31.25
N THR A 277 -7.78 -26.46 30.87
CA THR A 277 -7.41 -27.61 31.73
C THR A 277 -5.89 -27.74 31.91
N ALA A 278 -5.09 -27.33 30.92
CA ALA A 278 -3.64 -27.28 31.00
C ALA A 278 -3.08 -26.19 31.94
N ARG A 279 -3.90 -25.21 32.37
CA ARG A 279 -3.47 -24.18 33.33
C ARG A 279 -3.54 -24.73 34.76
N PRO A 280 -2.49 -24.56 35.60
CA PRO A 280 -2.57 -24.93 37.00
C PRO A 280 -3.67 -24.10 37.69
N ARG A 281 -4.66 -24.78 38.28
CA ARG A 281 -5.63 -24.15 39.18
C ARG A 281 -4.85 -23.50 40.33
N ARG A 282 -4.89 -22.17 40.44
CA ARG A 282 -4.53 -21.49 41.69
C ARG A 282 -5.41 -22.08 42.79
N ARG A 283 -4.80 -22.74 43.79
CA ARG A 283 -5.51 -23.11 45.02
C ARG A 283 -6.18 -21.86 45.58
N ALA A 284 -7.49 -21.92 45.79
CA ALA A 284 -8.17 -20.96 46.65
C ALA A 284 -7.52 -21.07 48.03
N ALA A 285 -6.95 -19.96 48.50
CA ALA A 285 -6.49 -19.83 49.87
C ALA A 285 -7.73 -19.75 50.78
N GLY A 286 -8.21 -20.91 51.21
CA GLY A 286 -9.18 -21.08 52.29
C GLY A 286 -8.66 -22.21 53.17
N ASP A 287 -8.59 -21.95 54.46
CA ASP A 287 -8.20 -22.85 55.56
C ASP A 287 -6.70 -23.09 55.78
N ALA A 288 -6.06 -22.05 56.30
CA ALA A 288 -4.96 -22.18 57.26
C ALA A 288 -5.25 -21.26 58.47
N ALA A 289 -6.36 -21.52 59.17
CA ALA A 289 -6.64 -20.97 60.49
C ALA A 289 -6.50 -22.07 61.53
N SER A 290 -5.27 -22.51 61.80
CA SER A 290 -4.90 -23.29 62.98
C SER A 290 -3.37 -23.36 63.05
N ALA A 291 -2.80 -22.97 64.19
CA ALA A 291 -1.38 -23.01 64.56
C ALA A 291 -0.57 -21.72 64.34
N GLN A 292 -0.89 -20.68 65.11
CA GLN A 292 0.13 -19.76 65.65
C GLN A 292 -0.30 -19.31 67.05
N ARG A 293 0.10 -20.08 68.07
CA ARG A 293 0.03 -19.69 69.47
C ARG A 293 1.20 -20.31 70.22
N ALA A 294 2.33 -19.61 70.24
CA ALA A 294 3.27 -19.56 71.36
C ALA A 294 4.54 -18.82 70.93
N GLU A 295 4.61 -17.52 71.17
CA GLU A 295 5.78 -16.94 71.82
C GLU A 295 5.41 -15.59 72.43
N ARG A 296 5.85 -15.41 73.67
CA ARG A 296 5.52 -14.30 74.57
C ARG A 296 6.64 -13.22 74.51
N PRO A 297 6.41 -12.03 75.09
CA PRO A 297 6.87 -10.73 74.58
C PRO A 297 8.09 -10.17 75.32
N ARG A 298 8.58 -8.98 74.91
CA ARG A 298 8.75 -7.76 75.74
C ARG A 298 9.35 -6.55 74.97
N PRO A 299 9.28 -5.30 75.49
CA PRO A 299 8.77 -4.14 74.75
C PRO A 299 9.71 -2.93 74.69
N GLY A 300 9.31 -1.93 73.90
CA GLY A 300 9.78 -0.53 73.96
C GLY A 300 9.34 0.14 72.66
N GLY A 301 8.59 1.24 72.60
CA GLY A 301 8.34 2.32 73.54
C GLY A 301 8.34 3.59 72.67
N ARG A 302 7.15 4.21 72.54
CA ARG A 302 6.82 5.60 72.13
C ARG A 302 7.91 6.41 71.39
N GLY A 303 7.68 7.01 70.22
CA GLY A 303 6.48 7.68 69.75
C GLY A 303 6.82 9.15 69.41
N GLY A 304 6.25 9.69 68.33
CA GLY A 304 5.98 11.12 68.19
C GLY A 304 6.74 11.88 67.10
N ARG A 305 5.94 12.33 66.09
CA ARG A 305 5.87 13.67 65.44
C ARG A 305 7.20 14.32 65.03
N GLY A 306 7.44 14.73 63.79
CA GLY A 306 6.59 15.51 62.88
C GLY A 306 7.36 16.79 62.50
N GLY A 307 7.27 17.22 61.23
CA GLY A 307 7.70 18.58 60.81
C GLY A 307 8.98 18.67 59.97
N THR A 308 8.78 18.99 58.69
CA THR A 308 9.66 19.72 57.74
C THR A 308 10.05 21.11 58.36
N PRO A 309 11.03 21.93 57.87
CA PRO A 309 11.48 22.02 56.48
C PRO A 309 12.95 22.44 56.17
N ALA A 310 13.26 22.37 54.86
CA ALA A 310 14.08 23.27 54.02
C ALA A 310 15.47 23.75 54.48
N GLY A 311 16.47 23.59 53.59
CA GLY A 311 17.48 24.63 53.38
C GLY A 311 18.85 24.21 52.86
N ARG A 312 19.11 24.58 51.59
CA ARG A 312 20.40 25.00 50.99
C ARG A 312 21.46 23.95 50.53
N ARG A 313 21.63 24.00 49.19
CA ARG A 313 22.79 23.78 48.28
C ARG A 313 24.17 24.26 48.83
N PRO A 314 25.35 24.14 48.13
CA PRO A 314 25.60 23.83 46.68
C PRO A 314 26.90 23.03 46.34
N ARG A 315 27.17 22.95 45.01
CA ARG A 315 28.43 22.64 44.29
C ARG A 315 28.65 21.14 44.06
N GLY A 316 29.00 20.64 42.88
CA GLY A 316 29.53 21.21 41.64
C GLY A 316 30.56 20.20 41.12
N GLY A 317 30.53 19.82 39.84
CA GLY A 317 31.54 18.91 39.29
C GLY A 317 31.15 18.28 37.96
N ARG A 318 32.06 18.31 36.99
CA ARG A 318 31.89 17.99 35.56
C ARG A 318 31.99 16.48 35.27
N ARG A 319 31.26 16.02 34.22
CA ARG A 319 31.58 15.07 33.09
C ARG A 319 32.42 13.79 33.35
N PRO A 320 32.42 12.70 32.51
CA PRO A 320 32.06 12.63 31.08
C PRO A 320 31.34 11.34 30.54
N ARG A 321 30.97 11.41 29.25
CA ARG A 321 30.96 10.42 28.14
C ARG A 321 30.75 8.91 28.39
N LEU A 322 29.84 8.32 27.61
CA LEU A 322 29.83 6.99 26.93
C LEU A 322 28.91 7.19 25.70
N LEU A 323 29.31 7.14 24.42
CA LEU A 323 29.73 5.98 23.60
C LEU A 323 28.90 4.73 23.90
N TRP A 324 27.78 4.53 23.21
CA TRP A 324 27.62 3.75 21.97
C TRP A 324 26.38 4.26 21.21
#